data_AF-U2Z271-F1
#
_entry.id   AF-U2Z271-F1
#
_cell.length_a   1.000
_cell.length_b   1.000
_cell.length_c   1.000
_cell.angle_alpha   90.00
_cell.angle_beta   90.00
_cell.angle_gamma   90.00
#
_symmetry.space_group_name_H-M   'P 1'
#
loop_
_entity.id
_entity.type
_entity.pdbx_description
1 polymer ?
#
loop_
_entity_poly.entity_id
_entity_poly.type
_entity_poly.pdbx_seq_one_letter_code
_entity_poly.pdbx_strand_id
1 'polypeptide(L)'
;MAFGLAAMTAAFKAKQRPLTEGEITAFTARADELVPDDALAQQAVAAFLTDLPIDYVGAGQALLDFTCVWSRIPTPEEVQRTEALLTEDLPSGFDAWQREADHD
;
A
#
# COMPACT_ATOMS: atom_id res chain seq x y z
N MET A 1 7.46 -12.24 -2.26
CA MET A 1 7.04 -11.20 -3.23
C MET A 1 5.69 -10.57 -2.86
N ALA A 2 4.61 -11.33 -2.66
CA ALA A 2 3.26 -10.77 -2.40
C ALA A 2 3.18 -9.75 -1.25
N PHE A 3 3.83 -9.98 -0.10
CA PHE A 3 3.86 -9.01 1.01
C PHE A 3 4.45 -7.66 0.59
N GLY A 4 5.55 -7.65 -0.17
CA GLY A 4 6.20 -6.41 -0.60
C GLY A 4 5.28 -5.54 -1.46
N LEU A 5 4.51 -6.14 -2.36
CA LEU A 5 3.50 -5.41 -3.14
C LEU A 5 2.38 -4.84 -2.26
N ALA A 6 1.91 -5.60 -1.27
CA ALA A 6 0.89 -5.13 -0.32
C ALA A 6 1.41 -3.98 0.56
N ALA A 7 2.64 -4.09 1.06
CA ALA A 7 3.29 -3.06 1.88
C ALA A 7 3.60 -1.80 1.08
N MET A 8 4.10 -1.92 -0.16
CA MET A 8 4.25 -0.77 -1.07
C MET A 8 2.90 -0.10 -1.36
N THR A 9 1.84 -0.88 -1.59
CA THR A 9 0.49 -0.32 -1.84
C THR A 9 -0.03 0.45 -0.62
N ALA A 10 0.13 -0.10 0.58
CA ALA A 10 -0.25 0.57 1.84
C ALA A 10 0.59 1.86 2.05
N ALA A 11 1.90 1.78 1.82
CA ALA A 11 2.83 2.89 1.91
C ALA A 11 2.50 4.04 0.94
N PHE A 12 2.26 3.76 -0.34
CA PHE A 12 1.91 4.79 -1.33
C PHE A 12 0.57 5.45 -1.03
N LYS A 13 -0.44 4.67 -0.64
CA LYS A 13 -1.73 5.22 -0.21
C LYS A 13 -1.57 6.12 1.01
N ALA A 14 -0.82 5.68 2.02
CA ALA A 14 -0.52 6.46 3.22
C ALA A 14 0.29 7.73 2.91
N LYS A 15 1.17 7.73 1.91
CA LYS A 15 1.87 8.96 1.46
C LYS A 15 0.95 9.98 0.77
N GLN A 16 -0.22 9.57 0.28
CA GLN A 16 -1.19 10.46 -0.39
C GLN A 16 -2.32 10.92 0.54
N ARG A 17 -2.81 10.05 1.41
CA ARG A 17 -3.91 10.33 2.36
C ARG A 17 -3.88 9.38 3.56
N PRO A 18 -4.56 9.72 4.67
CA PRO A 18 -4.84 8.74 5.72
C PRO A 18 -5.53 7.50 5.16
N LEU A 19 -5.16 6.31 5.64
CA LEU A 19 -5.85 5.08 5.31
C LEU A 19 -7.17 4.98 6.09
N THR A 20 -8.15 4.32 5.49
CA THR A 20 -9.39 3.97 6.19
C THR A 20 -9.19 2.74 7.10
N GLU A 21 -10.03 2.56 8.12
CA GLU A 21 -10.00 1.38 9.00
C GLU A 21 -10.12 0.06 8.21
N GLY A 22 -10.91 0.05 7.13
CA GLY A 22 -11.03 -1.10 6.23
C GLY A 22 -9.74 -1.41 5.46
N GLU A 23 -9.01 -0.38 5.01
CA GLU A 23 -7.71 -0.55 4.35
C GLU A 23 -6.63 -1.02 5.33
N ILE A 24 -6.64 -0.49 6.55
CA ILE A 24 -5.78 -0.93 7.66
C ILE A 24 -6.03 -2.42 7.95
N THR A 25 -7.29 -2.79 8.18
CA THR A 25 -7.68 -4.19 8.49
C THR A 25 -7.29 -5.14 7.35
N ALA A 26 -7.55 -4.75 6.09
CA ALA A 26 -7.22 -5.56 4.92
C ALA A 26 -5.70 -5.68 4.66
N PHE A 27 -4.90 -4.68 5.06
CA PHE A 27 -3.45 -4.76 5.01
C PHE A 27 -2.90 -5.66 6.12
N THR A 28 -3.36 -5.49 7.36
CA THR A 28 -2.92 -6.30 8.51
C THR A 28 -3.22 -7.79 8.31
N ALA A 29 -4.45 -8.13 7.90
CA ALA A 29 -4.80 -9.53 7.62
C ALA A 29 -3.92 -10.16 6.52
N ARG A 30 -3.62 -9.39 5.45
CA ARG A 30 -2.69 -9.83 4.41
C ARG A 30 -1.25 -9.94 4.89
N ALA A 31 -0.81 -9.11 5.84
CA ALA A 31 0.51 -9.25 6.43
C ALA A 31 0.61 -10.57 7.22
N ASP A 32 -0.36 -10.85 8.09
CA ASP A 32 -0.41 -12.09 8.87
C ASP A 32 -0.46 -13.34 7.98
N GLU A 33 -1.20 -13.32 6.87
CA GLU A 33 -1.26 -14.42 5.90
C GLU A 33 0.05 -14.61 5.11
N LEU A 34 0.73 -13.52 4.73
CA LEU A 34 1.85 -13.55 3.78
C LEU A 34 3.24 -13.65 4.44
N VAL A 35 3.36 -13.24 5.70
CA VAL A 35 4.59 -13.24 6.49
C VAL A 35 4.36 -13.67 7.96
N PRO A 36 3.72 -14.82 8.23
CA PRO A 36 3.42 -15.26 9.60
C PRO A 36 4.69 -15.50 10.45
N ASP A 37 5.77 -16.00 9.83
CA ASP A 37 7.02 -16.36 10.51
C ASP A 37 8.14 -15.29 10.38
N ASP A 38 7.88 -14.16 9.72
CA ASP A 38 8.87 -13.07 9.58
C ASP A 38 8.64 -11.96 10.61
N ALA A 39 9.33 -12.11 11.74
CA ALA A 39 9.27 -11.15 12.85
C ALA A 39 9.70 -9.72 12.47
N LEU A 40 10.53 -9.52 11.43
CA LEU A 40 10.93 -8.18 10.98
C LEU A 40 9.83 -7.53 10.15
N ALA A 41 9.18 -8.28 9.26
CA ALA A 41 8.03 -7.80 8.49
C ALA A 41 6.85 -7.47 9.41
N GLN A 42 6.59 -8.32 10.41
CA GLN A 42 5.58 -8.09 11.45
C GLN A 42 5.87 -6.84 12.28
N GLN A 43 7.13 -6.62 12.70
CA GLN A 43 7.53 -5.39 13.40
C GLN A 43 7.35 -4.14 12.54
N ALA A 44 7.66 -4.19 11.24
CA ALA A 44 7.47 -3.07 10.33
C ALA A 44 5.99 -2.71 10.13
N VAL A 45 5.10 -3.71 10.07
CA VAL A 45 3.64 -3.48 10.04
C VAL A 45 3.15 -2.87 11.35
N ALA A 46 3.58 -3.39 12.50
CA ALA A 46 3.18 -2.84 13.80
C ALA A 46 3.66 -1.39 14.00
N ALA A 47 4.90 -1.07 13.60
CA ALA A 47 5.41 0.30 13.63
C ALA A 47 4.62 1.23 12.70
N PHE A 48 4.40 0.82 11.45
CA PHE A 48 3.58 1.55 10.49
C PHE A 48 2.19 1.88 11.06
N LEU A 49 1.48 0.90 11.63
CA LEU A 49 0.15 1.11 12.20
C LEU A 49 0.15 2.02 13.44
N THR A 50 1.24 2.03 14.21
CA THR A 50 1.40 2.90 15.39
C THR A 50 1.60 4.37 14.98
N ASP A 51 2.39 4.62 13.95
CA ASP A 51 2.73 5.97 13.49
C ASP A 51 1.70 6.56 12.52
N LEU A 52 0.94 5.71 11.81
CA LEU A 52 -0.09 6.11 10.83
C LEU A 52 -1.10 7.18 11.30
N PRO A 53 -1.66 7.16 12.54
CA PRO A 53 -2.54 8.24 13.02
C PRO A 53 -1.81 9.52 13.43
N ILE A 54 -0.48 9.51 13.53
CA ILE A 54 0.35 10.64 13.98
C ILE A 54 0.97 11.36 12.76
N ASP A 55 1.65 10.60 11.90
CA ASP A 55 2.25 11.05 10.65
C ASP A 55 2.08 9.96 9.58
N TYR A 56 0.93 9.99 8.91
CA TYR A 56 0.57 9.04 7.86
C TYR A 56 1.54 9.05 6.67
N VAL A 57 2.18 10.19 6.38
CA VAL A 57 3.16 10.33 5.29
C VAL A 57 4.51 9.75 5.69
N GLY A 58 5.00 10.09 6.89
CA GLY A 58 6.22 9.53 7.47
C GLY A 58 6.14 8.02 7.69
N ALA A 59 5.03 7.52 8.24
CA ALA A 59 4.76 6.10 8.38
C ALA A 59 4.78 5.38 7.02
N GLY A 60 4.10 5.96 6.01
CA GLY A 60 4.11 5.44 4.64
C GLY A 60 5.52 5.40 4.04
N GLN A 61 6.34 6.43 4.25
CA GLN A 61 7.72 6.44 3.79
C GLN A 61 8.59 5.38 4.51
N ALA A 62 8.48 5.25 5.83
CA ALA A 62 9.21 4.25 6.60
C ALA A 62 8.86 2.81 6.19
N LEU A 63 7.58 2.52 5.92
CA LEU A 63 7.15 1.22 5.41
C LEU A 63 7.69 0.95 3.99
N LEU A 64 7.75 1.96 3.12
CA LEU A 64 8.35 1.84 1.79
C LEU A 64 9.85 1.54 1.88
N ASP A 65 10.59 2.29 2.70
CA ASP A 65 12.04 2.13 2.90
C ASP A 65 12.37 0.75 3.48
N PHE A 66 11.61 0.30 4.50
CA PHE A 66 11.67 -1.07 4.99
C PHE A 66 11.43 -2.08 3.86
N THR A 67 10.37 -1.90 3.07
CA THR A 67 9.98 -2.87 2.05
C THR A 67 11.03 -3.00 0.95
N CYS A 68 11.66 -1.91 0.54
CA CYS A 68 12.80 -1.92 -0.39
C CYS A 68 13.99 -2.73 0.19
N VAL A 69 14.34 -2.51 1.45
CA VAL A 69 15.44 -3.22 2.14
C VAL A 69 15.09 -4.68 2.47
N TRP A 70 13.80 -5.00 2.65
CA TRP A 70 13.29 -6.33 2.97
C TRP A 70 13.18 -7.22 1.73
N SER A 71 12.72 -6.66 0.60
CA SER A 71 12.49 -7.37 -0.66
C SER A 71 13.73 -7.54 -1.54
N ARG A 72 14.69 -6.61 -1.46
CA ARG A 72 16.09 -6.76 -1.90
C ARG A 72 16.31 -6.95 -3.41
N ILE A 73 15.94 -6.02 -4.30
CA ILE A 73 15.24 -4.72 -4.20
C ILE A 73 14.59 -4.52 -5.59
N PRO A 74 13.34 -4.01 -5.74
CA PRO A 74 12.88 -3.50 -7.03
C PRO A 74 13.68 -2.25 -7.40
N THR A 75 14.15 -2.16 -8.64
CA THR A 75 14.88 -1.00 -9.13
C THR A 75 14.00 0.26 -9.19
N PRO A 76 14.57 1.48 -9.25
CA PRO A 76 13.80 2.71 -9.46
C PRO A 76 12.89 2.68 -10.71
N GLU A 77 13.28 1.91 -11.74
CA GLU A 77 12.45 1.68 -12.94
C GLU A 77 11.22 0.80 -12.66
N GLU A 78 11.32 -0.18 -11.75
CA GLU A 78 10.19 -1.03 -11.36
C GLU A 78 9.22 -0.29 -10.43
N VAL A 79 9.76 0.60 -9.58
CA VAL A 79 8.95 1.58 -8.83
C VAL A 79 8.24 2.52 -9.81
N GLN A 80 8.96 3.16 -10.74
CA GLN A 80 8.34 4.03 -11.76
C GLN A 80 7.33 3.29 -12.64
N ARG A 81 7.58 2.04 -13.03
CA ARG A 81 6.60 1.23 -13.78
C ARG A 81 5.36 0.95 -12.94
N THR A 82 5.51 0.71 -11.63
CA THR A 82 4.36 0.47 -10.74
C THR A 82 3.57 1.76 -10.49
N GLU A 83 4.24 2.89 -10.31
CA GLU A 83 3.62 4.22 -10.22
C GLU A 83 2.94 4.62 -11.54
N ALA A 84 3.58 4.34 -12.69
CA ALA A 84 3.01 4.55 -14.01
C ALA A 84 1.78 3.66 -14.22
N LEU A 85 1.84 2.36 -13.90
CA LEU A 85 0.68 1.47 -13.97
C LEU A 85 -0.44 1.94 -13.03
N LEU A 86 -0.16 2.34 -11.79
CA LEU A 86 -1.18 2.89 -10.87
C LEU A 86 -1.74 4.25 -11.33
N THR A 87 -1.08 4.95 -12.27
CA THR A 87 -1.53 6.20 -12.88
C THR A 87 -2.25 5.95 -14.23
N GLU A 88 -1.84 4.92 -14.97
CA GLU A 88 -2.42 4.50 -16.26
C GLU A 88 -3.66 3.60 -16.09
N ASP A 89 -3.77 2.86 -14.97
CA ASP A 89 -4.97 2.10 -14.56
C ASP A 89 -6.03 3.01 -13.88
N LEU A 90 -5.94 4.33 -14.11
CA LEU A 90 -7.03 5.29 -13.98
C LEU A 90 -7.60 5.76 -15.34
N PRO A 91 -8.01 4.87 -16.28
CA PRO A 91 -8.88 5.26 -17.37
C PRO A 91 -10.32 5.35 -16.87
N SER A 92 -10.69 6.49 -16.26
CA SER A 92 -12.09 6.96 -16.16
C SER A 92 -13.14 6.03 -15.50
N GLY A 93 -12.73 5.10 -14.64
CA GLY A 93 -13.63 4.05 -14.12
C GLY A 93 -14.78 4.52 -13.21
N PHE A 94 -14.57 5.55 -12.38
CA PHE A 94 -15.58 6.00 -11.41
C PHE A 94 -16.71 6.82 -12.07
N ASP A 95 -16.36 7.73 -12.99
CA ASP A 95 -17.32 8.54 -13.75
C ASP A 95 -18.05 7.77 -14.86
N ALA A 96 -17.55 6.59 -15.24
CA ALA A 96 -18.21 5.71 -16.20
C ALA A 96 -19.36 4.93 -15.55
N TRP A 97 -19.11 4.31 -14.39
CA TRP A 97 -20.10 3.49 -13.68
C TRP A 97 -21.31 4.31 -13.22
N GLN A 98 -21.08 5.54 -12.73
CA GLN A 98 -22.16 6.41 -12.27
C GLN A 98 -23.09 6.88 -13.41
N ARG A 99 -22.62 6.90 -14.66
CA ARG A 99 -23.43 7.27 -15.84
C ARG A 99 -24.34 6.16 -16.36
N GLU A 100 -24.08 4.92 -15.94
CA GLU A 100 -24.86 3.74 -16.32
C GLU A 100 -25.91 3.38 -15.25
N ALA A 101 -25.74 3.87 -14.01
CA ALA A 101 -26.69 3.71 -12.91
C ALA A 101 -27.86 4.73 -12.91
N ASP A 102 -27.71 5.89 -13.55
CA ASP A 102 -28.76 6.93 -13.68
C ASP A 102 -29.70 6.71 -14.89
N HIS A 103 -29.65 5.54 -15.54
CA HIS A 103 -30.30 5.28 -16.84
C HIS A 103 -31.29 4.10 -16.89
N ASP A 104 -31.74 3.59 -15.73
CA ASP A 104 -32.84 2.61 -15.56
C ASP A 104 -34.06 3.25 -14.85
#